data_AF-A0A0D9YJX2-F1
#
_entry.id   AF-A0A0D9YJX2-F1
#
_cell.length_a   1.000
_cell.length_b   1.000
_cell.length_c   1.000
_cell.angle_alpha   90.00
_cell.angle_beta   90.00
_cell.angle_gamma   90.00
#
_symmetry.space_group_name_H-M   'P 1'
#
loop_
_entity.id
_entity.type
_entity.pdbx_description
1 polymer ?
#
loop_
_entity_poly.entity_id
_entity_poly.type
_entity_poly.pdbx_seq_one_letter_code
_entity_poly.pdbx_strand_id
1 'polypeptide(L)'
;MFYKAALAPGRRLGAFAVMLIHGGGFGLSFLRPDAKSWTAVRVPKRMQHKYTDVVFHRGAFYTASRDGEVAAWAPDASSSGLHAGRVSEPTQECTWAALVESVGGDDLLMVSSFVVEEGFAAHGQWYRLPRRRYAVSRYDGEREGTSSWLPVEDLGEAAILVGSSCSLCVSTRGFHDDLRNRLFFAWPSYESGKYYCFHPDEYRLPTATPGCTYLIVPHYGGSWFAPYVAPEFHWY
;
A
#
# COMPACT_ATOMS: atom_id res chain seq x y z
N MET A 1 -17.77 1.63 -8.38
CA MET A 1 -17.07 0.63 -7.55
C MET A 1 -15.95 1.33 -6.79
N PHE A 2 -15.91 1.17 -5.46
CA PHE A 2 -14.90 1.75 -4.57
C PHE A 2 -13.69 0.83 -4.48
N TYR A 3 -12.48 1.39 -4.38
CA TYR A 3 -11.24 0.61 -4.41
C TYR A 3 -10.58 0.56 -3.03
N LYS A 4 -10.25 1.72 -2.45
CA LYS A 4 -9.64 1.84 -1.12
C LYS A 4 -9.96 3.21 -0.50
N ALA A 5 -9.95 3.31 0.81
CA ALA A 5 -10.19 4.56 1.53
C ALA A 5 -9.21 4.72 2.69
N ALA A 6 -8.89 5.97 3.03
CA ALA A 6 -8.13 6.33 4.21
C ALA A 6 -8.94 7.28 5.08
N LEU A 7 -8.90 7.05 6.39
CA LEU A 7 -9.53 7.92 7.38
C LEU A 7 -8.46 8.80 8.02
N ALA A 8 -8.77 10.08 8.17
CA ALA A 8 -7.96 11.04 8.90
C ALA A 8 -8.70 11.48 10.16
N PRO A 9 -8.12 11.32 11.36
CA PRO A 9 -8.71 11.83 12.58
C PRO A 9 -8.73 13.37 12.56
N GLY A 10 -9.84 13.95 12.98
CA GLY A 10 -9.99 15.39 13.18
C GLY A 10 -9.48 15.83 14.56
N ARG A 11 -9.33 17.15 14.73
CA ARG A 11 -8.88 17.75 16.01
C ARG A 11 -9.92 17.64 17.14
N ARG A 12 -11.18 17.39 16.80
CA ARG A 12 -12.28 17.23 17.75
C ARG A 12 -12.67 15.75 17.80
N LEU A 13 -13.06 15.27 18.98
CA LEU A 13 -13.60 13.92 19.12
C LEU A 13 -14.80 13.74 18.18
N GLY A 14 -14.78 12.67 17.38
CA GLY A 14 -15.83 12.36 16.40
C GLY A 14 -15.73 13.10 15.06
N ALA A 15 -14.83 14.08 14.93
CA ALA A 15 -14.54 14.69 13.63
C ALA A 15 -13.54 13.81 12.86
N PHE A 16 -13.82 13.53 11.59
CA PHE A 16 -12.91 12.79 10.72
C PHE A 16 -13.03 13.29 9.28
N ALA A 17 -11.95 13.16 8.52
CA ALA A 17 -11.97 13.28 7.07
C ALA A 17 -11.77 11.91 6.44
N VAL A 18 -12.23 11.72 5.21
CA VAL A 18 -12.00 10.48 4.47
C VAL A 18 -11.53 10.84 3.08
N MET A 19 -10.50 10.16 2.57
CA MET A 19 -10.18 10.14 1.15
C MET A 19 -10.50 8.76 0.58
N LEU A 20 -11.09 8.75 -0.61
CA LEU A 20 -11.64 7.57 -1.27
C LEU A 20 -11.14 7.48 -2.71
N ILE A 21 -10.59 6.32 -3.05
CA ILE A 21 -10.30 5.91 -4.42
C ILE A 21 -11.51 5.17 -4.97
N HIS A 22 -11.99 5.59 -6.14
CA HIS A 22 -13.16 5.02 -6.80
C HIS A 22 -12.99 5.00 -8.33
N GLY A 23 -14.06 4.64 -9.05
CA GLY A 23 -14.04 4.62 -10.52
C GLY A 23 -13.00 3.66 -11.08
N GLY A 24 -12.75 2.52 -10.42
CA GLY A 24 -11.73 1.56 -10.84
C GLY A 24 -10.28 2.02 -10.62
N GLY A 25 -10.07 3.03 -9.77
CA GLY A 25 -8.75 3.58 -9.45
C GLY A 25 -8.47 4.94 -10.10
N PHE A 26 -9.38 5.48 -10.91
CA PHE A 26 -9.17 6.76 -11.63
C PHE A 26 -9.84 7.96 -10.96
N GLY A 27 -10.67 7.73 -9.95
CA GLY A 27 -11.38 8.78 -9.23
C GLY A 27 -10.85 8.96 -7.81
N LEU A 28 -10.67 10.21 -7.41
CA LEU A 28 -10.43 10.60 -6.02
C LEU A 28 -11.59 11.46 -5.52
N SER A 29 -12.05 11.19 -4.32
CA SER A 29 -13.01 12.04 -3.62
C SER A 29 -12.67 12.10 -2.15
N PHE A 30 -13.00 13.21 -1.51
CA PHE A 30 -12.78 13.39 -0.10
C PHE A 30 -14.03 13.88 0.60
N LEU A 31 -14.19 13.44 1.84
CA LEU A 31 -15.21 13.88 2.77
C LEU A 31 -14.51 14.68 3.86
N ARG A 32 -14.90 15.94 4.02
CA ARG A 32 -14.40 16.78 5.12
C ARG A 32 -15.11 16.40 6.43
N PRO A 33 -14.52 16.77 7.58
CA PRO A 33 -15.25 16.76 8.83
C PRO A 33 -16.56 17.55 8.67
N ASP A 34 -17.65 16.96 9.17
CA ASP A 34 -19.01 17.54 9.18
C ASP A 34 -19.65 17.79 7.80
N ALA A 35 -19.00 17.38 6.70
CA ALA A 35 -19.59 17.49 5.36
C ALA A 35 -20.67 16.42 5.15
N LYS A 36 -21.80 16.82 4.54
CA LYS A 36 -22.91 15.91 4.21
C LYS A 36 -22.73 15.17 2.88
N SER A 37 -21.71 15.53 2.10
CA SER A 37 -21.48 15.00 0.76
C SER A 37 -20.00 14.96 0.43
N TRP A 38 -19.63 13.97 -0.38
CA TRP A 38 -18.31 13.82 -0.96
C TRP A 38 -17.99 14.96 -1.91
N THR A 39 -16.73 15.40 -1.91
CA THR A 39 -16.21 16.37 -2.88
C THR A 39 -15.22 15.67 -3.80
N ALA A 40 -15.44 15.75 -5.12
CA ALA A 40 -14.50 15.22 -6.09
C ALA A 40 -13.19 16.03 -6.04
N VAL A 41 -12.05 15.33 -5.98
CA VAL A 41 -10.73 15.97 -6.01
C VAL A 41 -10.41 16.35 -7.45
N ARG A 42 -9.99 17.60 -7.67
CA ARG A 42 -9.51 18.06 -8.98
C ARG A 42 -8.07 17.60 -9.16
N VAL A 43 -7.90 16.50 -9.89
CA VAL A 43 -6.58 15.92 -10.16
C VAL A 43 -5.91 16.67 -11.33
N PRO A 44 -4.68 17.22 -11.14
CA PRO A 44 -3.92 17.81 -12.23
C PRO A 44 -3.68 16.79 -13.36
N LYS A 45 -3.72 17.23 -14.62
CA LYS A 45 -3.56 16.32 -15.79
C LYS A 45 -2.32 15.42 -15.69
N ARG A 46 -1.20 15.97 -15.20
CA ARG A 46 0.08 15.24 -15.02
C ARG A 46 0.04 14.11 -13.98
N MET A 47 -1.00 14.05 -13.15
CA MET A 47 -1.21 13.07 -12.06
C MET A 47 -2.41 12.15 -12.33
N GLN A 48 -2.98 12.18 -13.55
CA GLN A 48 -4.12 11.34 -13.92
C GLN A 48 -3.66 9.91 -14.19
N HIS A 49 -3.41 9.18 -13.12
CA HIS A 49 -2.99 7.78 -13.15
C HIS A 49 -3.99 6.90 -12.42
N LYS A 50 -3.83 5.60 -12.54
CA LYS A 50 -4.58 4.64 -11.72
C LYS A 50 -3.97 4.60 -10.32
N TYR A 51 -4.71 5.07 -9.33
CA TYR A 51 -4.37 4.99 -7.92
C TYR A 51 -4.53 3.56 -7.40
N THR A 52 -3.52 3.08 -6.68
CA THR A 52 -3.51 1.75 -6.05
C THR A 52 -3.66 1.83 -4.55
N ASP A 53 -3.23 2.93 -3.93
CA ASP A 53 -3.26 3.06 -2.48
C ASP A 53 -3.50 4.51 -2.02
N VAL A 54 -4.06 4.63 -0.82
CA VAL A 54 -4.20 5.88 -0.07
C VAL A 54 -3.99 5.62 1.42
N VAL A 55 -3.20 6.49 2.06
CA VAL A 55 -2.99 6.51 3.52
C VAL A 55 -3.06 7.95 4.03
N PHE A 56 -3.40 8.15 5.29
CA PHE A 56 -3.26 9.44 5.94
C PHE A 56 -1.96 9.44 6.75
N HIS A 57 -1.12 10.44 6.60
CA HIS A 57 0.14 10.55 7.31
C HIS A 57 0.46 12.03 7.57
N ARG A 58 0.89 12.37 8.80
CA ARG A 58 1.34 13.71 9.21
C ARG A 58 0.50 14.89 8.67
N GLY A 59 -0.83 14.76 8.71
CA GLY A 59 -1.74 15.86 8.34
C GLY A 59 -2.15 15.93 6.87
N ALA A 60 -1.67 15.02 6.01
CA ALA A 60 -2.04 14.95 4.61
C ALA A 60 -2.46 13.54 4.20
N PHE A 61 -3.27 13.43 3.15
CA PHE A 61 -3.49 12.14 2.49
C PHE A 61 -2.39 11.91 1.47
N TYR A 62 -1.80 10.72 1.46
CA TYR A 62 -0.83 10.30 0.47
C TYR A 62 -1.45 9.24 -0.41
N THR A 63 -1.38 9.42 -1.72
CA THR A 63 -1.84 8.42 -2.69
C THR A 63 -0.67 7.88 -3.48
N ALA A 64 -0.64 6.57 -3.71
CA ALA A 64 0.29 5.94 -4.63
C ALA A 64 -0.42 5.56 -5.93
N SER A 65 0.26 5.73 -7.06
CA SER A 65 -0.13 5.22 -8.36
C SER A 65 0.44 3.81 -8.58
N ARG A 66 -0.11 3.13 -9.59
CA ARG A 66 0.43 1.86 -10.09
C ARG A 66 1.94 1.92 -10.40
N ASP A 67 2.40 3.06 -10.90
CA ASP A 67 3.77 3.26 -11.36
C ASP A 67 4.67 3.83 -10.26
N GLY A 68 4.22 3.82 -9.00
CA GLY A 68 4.99 4.31 -7.84
C GLY A 68 5.06 5.83 -7.70
N GLU A 69 4.29 6.60 -8.47
CA GLU A 69 4.14 8.04 -8.22
C GLU A 69 3.34 8.23 -6.93
N VAL A 70 3.90 8.99 -6.00
CA VAL A 70 3.25 9.38 -4.75
C VAL A 70 2.90 10.86 -4.82
N ALA A 71 1.68 11.18 -4.41
CA ALA A 71 1.20 12.56 -4.27
C ALA A 71 0.67 12.77 -2.86
N ALA A 72 0.99 13.94 -2.29
CA ALA A 72 0.42 14.42 -1.04
C ALA A 72 -0.74 15.35 -1.34
N TRP A 73 -1.84 15.17 -0.61
CA TRP A 73 -3.06 15.94 -0.69
C TRP A 73 -3.32 16.58 0.66
N ALA A 74 -2.87 17.82 0.81
CA ALA A 74 -3.04 18.57 2.04
C ALA A 74 -4.18 19.60 1.90
N PRO A 75 -4.85 19.96 3.00
CA PRO A 75 -5.83 21.04 3.00
C PRO A 75 -5.22 22.32 2.41
N ASP A 76 -5.96 22.95 1.51
CA ASP A 76 -5.60 24.28 1.02
C ASP A 76 -5.99 25.32 2.09
N ALA A 77 -5.04 26.16 2.50
CA ALA A 77 -5.33 27.22 3.48
C ALA A 77 -6.32 28.27 2.95
N SER A 78 -6.43 28.38 1.62
CA SER A 78 -7.21 29.41 0.93
C SER A 78 -8.52 28.89 0.32
N SER A 79 -8.75 27.58 0.31
CA SER A 79 -9.97 26.98 -0.26
C SER A 79 -10.49 25.81 0.57
N SER A 80 -11.75 25.43 0.36
CA SER A 80 -12.32 24.21 0.96
C SER A 80 -11.83 22.92 0.28
N GLY A 81 -10.79 23.00 -0.55
CA GLY A 81 -10.23 21.93 -1.37
C GLY A 81 -8.95 21.31 -0.80
N LEU A 82 -8.36 20.42 -1.58
CA LEU A 82 -7.04 19.84 -1.33
C LEU A 82 -6.08 20.36 -2.40
N HIS A 83 -4.87 20.70 -1.98
CA HIS A 83 -3.77 20.97 -2.89
C HIS A 83 -2.95 19.70 -3.12
N ALA A 84 -2.51 19.49 -4.35
CA ALA A 84 -1.71 18.34 -4.74
C ALA A 84 -0.22 18.71 -4.78
N GLY A 85 0.58 18.11 -3.89
CA GLY A 85 2.04 18.12 -3.94
C GLY A 85 2.55 16.81 -4.55
N ARG A 86 3.46 16.89 -5.52
CA ARG A 86 4.12 15.68 -6.05
C ARG A 86 5.22 15.27 -5.08
N VAL A 87 5.14 14.04 -4.58
CA VAL A 87 6.11 13.46 -3.65
C VAL A 87 7.08 12.53 -4.36
N SER A 88 6.72 11.90 -5.46
CA SER A 88 7.70 11.19 -6.29
C SER A 88 7.30 11.23 -7.75
N GLU A 89 8.28 11.05 -8.63
CA GLU A 89 8.02 10.78 -10.03
C GLU A 89 7.67 9.29 -10.23
N PRO A 90 6.83 8.96 -11.23
CA PRO A 90 6.54 7.58 -11.59
C PRO A 90 7.81 6.90 -12.11
N THR A 91 7.95 5.61 -11.79
CA THR A 91 9.05 4.77 -12.26
C THR A 91 8.50 3.73 -13.23
N GLN A 92 8.99 3.71 -14.47
CA GLN A 92 8.47 2.81 -15.53
C GLN A 92 8.57 1.32 -15.19
N GLU A 93 9.51 0.95 -14.32
CA GLU A 93 9.72 -0.44 -13.88
C GLU A 93 8.77 -0.86 -12.75
N CYS A 94 8.17 0.11 -12.04
CA CYS A 94 7.22 -0.16 -10.97
C CYS A 94 5.89 -0.60 -11.56
N THR A 95 5.37 -1.72 -11.07
CA THR A 95 4.13 -2.32 -11.60
C THR A 95 2.96 -2.25 -10.63
N TRP A 96 3.26 -1.95 -9.36
CA TRP A 96 2.32 -1.73 -8.27
C TRP A 96 3.06 -1.17 -7.06
N ALA A 97 2.39 -0.29 -6.30
CA ALA A 97 2.88 0.23 -5.03
C ALA A 97 1.76 0.31 -3.98
N ALA A 98 2.14 0.14 -2.70
CA ALA A 98 1.33 0.41 -1.52
C ALA A 98 2.04 1.33 -0.55
N LEU A 99 1.25 2.04 0.26
CA LEU A 99 1.73 2.91 1.31
C LEU A 99 1.33 2.34 2.67
N VAL A 100 2.21 2.52 3.66
CA VAL A 100 1.98 2.06 5.02
C VAL A 100 2.71 2.97 6.00
N GLU A 101 2.09 3.30 7.12
CA GLU A 101 2.78 3.99 8.22
C GLU A 101 3.65 2.99 8.99
N SER A 102 4.83 3.42 9.44
CA SER A 102 5.69 2.59 10.27
C SER A 102 5.06 2.31 11.64
N VAL A 103 5.65 1.35 12.37
CA VAL A 103 5.31 1.14 13.78
C VAL A 103 5.55 2.45 14.55
N GLY A 104 4.50 2.97 15.19
CA GLY A 104 4.53 4.27 15.88
C GLY A 104 4.01 5.46 15.05
N GLY A 105 3.87 5.30 13.73
CA GLY A 105 3.30 6.33 12.84
C GLY A 105 4.26 7.45 12.45
N ASP A 106 5.54 7.32 12.79
CA ASP A 106 6.52 8.38 12.55
C ASP A 106 6.92 8.46 11.08
N ASP A 107 7.06 7.32 10.39
CA ASP A 107 7.56 7.25 9.03
C ASP A 107 6.46 6.79 8.06
N LEU A 108 6.49 7.32 6.85
CA LEU A 108 5.74 6.80 5.72
C LEU A 108 6.62 5.85 4.91
N LEU A 109 6.19 4.61 4.75
CA LEU A 109 6.85 3.59 3.96
C LEU A 109 6.07 3.31 2.68
N MET A 110 6.79 2.99 1.62
CA MET A 110 6.25 2.52 0.35
C MET A 110 6.77 1.11 0.08
N VAL A 111 5.87 0.18 -0.20
CA VAL A 111 6.20 -1.14 -0.73
C VAL A 111 5.94 -1.12 -2.23
N SER A 112 7.00 -1.29 -3.02
CA SER A 112 6.94 -1.28 -4.48
C SER A 112 7.22 -2.66 -5.05
N SER A 113 6.58 -3.00 -6.16
CA SER A 113 6.85 -4.23 -6.90
C SER A 113 7.32 -3.95 -8.32
N PHE A 114 8.36 -4.67 -8.74
CA PHE A 114 9.01 -4.53 -10.03
C PHE A 114 8.96 -5.86 -10.76
N VAL A 115 8.71 -5.83 -12.07
CA VAL A 115 8.81 -7.05 -12.88
C VAL A 115 10.25 -7.19 -13.35
N VAL A 116 10.85 -8.32 -13.01
CA VAL A 116 12.18 -8.73 -13.45
C VAL A 116 12.00 -9.88 -14.44
N GLU A 117 12.43 -9.69 -15.68
CA GLU A 117 12.53 -10.81 -16.64
C GLU A 117 13.81 -11.59 -16.35
N GLU A 118 13.68 -12.78 -15.76
CA GLU A 118 14.79 -13.73 -15.67
C GLU A 118 14.52 -14.92 -16.59
N GLY A 119 15.48 -15.19 -17.48
CA GLY A 119 15.49 -16.40 -18.28
C GLY A 119 16.03 -17.57 -17.46
N PHE A 120 15.35 -18.72 -17.53
CA PHE A 120 15.91 -19.97 -17.01
C PHE A 120 15.75 -21.09 -18.04
N ALA A 121 16.71 -22.02 -18.04
CA ALA A 121 16.62 -23.23 -18.84
C ALA A 121 15.96 -24.33 -18.02
N ALA A 122 14.91 -24.94 -18.56
CA ALA A 122 14.31 -26.16 -18.00
C ALA A 122 13.99 -27.11 -19.15
N HIS A 123 14.15 -28.43 -18.94
CA HIS A 123 13.84 -29.44 -19.96
C HIS A 123 14.47 -29.19 -21.35
N GLY A 124 15.67 -28.60 -21.40
CA GLY A 124 16.35 -28.26 -22.65
C GLY A 124 15.73 -27.10 -23.44
N GLN A 125 14.78 -26.37 -22.86
CA GLN A 125 14.15 -25.18 -23.43
C GLN A 125 14.41 -23.94 -22.55
N TRP A 126 14.47 -22.78 -23.19
CA TRP A 126 14.60 -21.49 -22.51
C TRP A 126 13.22 -20.91 -22.24
N TYR A 127 12.93 -20.62 -20.97
CA TYR A 127 11.69 -19.97 -20.54
C TYR A 127 11.99 -18.58 -20.00
N ARG A 128 11.11 -17.62 -20.30
CA ARG A 128 11.03 -16.32 -19.62
C ARG A 128 9.81 -16.33 -18.74
N LEU A 129 10.00 -16.24 -17.43
CA LEU A 129 8.89 -16.01 -16.50
C LEU A 129 9.03 -14.61 -15.91
N PRO A 130 7.98 -13.77 -15.97
CA PRO A 130 7.98 -12.49 -15.27
C PRO A 130 8.04 -12.77 -13.77
N ARG A 131 9.14 -12.38 -13.13
CA ARG A 131 9.32 -12.47 -11.67
C ARG A 131 9.02 -11.13 -11.03
N ARG A 132 8.63 -11.13 -9.75
CA ARG A 132 8.41 -9.90 -9.00
C ARG A 132 9.45 -9.72 -7.92
N ARG A 133 10.14 -8.59 -7.94
CA ARG A 133 10.98 -8.11 -6.85
C ARG A 133 10.19 -7.09 -6.04
N TYR A 134 10.31 -7.15 -4.73
CA TYR A 134 9.71 -6.18 -3.83
C TYR A 134 10.79 -5.34 -3.14
N ALA A 135 10.53 -4.04 -3.04
CA ALA A 135 11.38 -3.12 -2.30
C ALA A 135 10.54 -2.33 -1.31
N VAL A 136 11.16 -1.97 -0.19
CA VAL A 136 10.59 -1.02 0.76
C VAL A 136 11.42 0.25 0.71
N SER A 137 10.77 1.39 0.66
CA SER A 137 11.41 2.69 0.77
C SER A 137 10.72 3.56 1.81
N ARG A 138 11.50 4.35 2.54
CA ARG A 138 11.01 5.32 3.52
C ARG A 138 10.99 6.73 2.92
N TYR A 139 9.94 7.48 3.19
CA TYR A 139 9.87 8.88 2.85
C TYR A 139 10.78 9.72 3.76
N ASP A 140 11.77 10.42 3.20
CA ASP A 140 12.71 11.28 3.95
C ASP A 140 12.34 12.78 3.89
N GLY A 141 11.13 13.11 3.44
CA GLY A 141 10.69 14.50 3.23
C GLY A 141 11.17 15.11 1.92
N GLU A 142 10.87 16.39 1.72
CA GLU A 142 11.40 17.20 0.61
C GLU A 142 12.73 17.84 1.04
N ARG A 143 13.85 17.40 0.46
CA ARG A 143 15.13 18.14 0.50
C ARG A 143 15.32 18.82 -0.87
N GLU A 144 15.96 19.98 -0.87
CA GLU A 144 16.16 20.87 -2.03
C GLU A 144 16.12 20.15 -3.40
N GLY A 145 15.00 20.29 -4.11
CA GLY A 145 14.84 19.85 -5.49
C GLY A 145 14.70 18.34 -5.75
N THR A 146 14.80 17.49 -4.73
CA THR A 146 14.69 16.03 -4.89
C THR A 146 13.94 15.43 -3.71
N SER A 147 12.73 14.93 -3.95
CA SER A 147 12.09 14.05 -2.97
C SER A 147 12.82 12.72 -2.96
N SER A 148 13.41 12.35 -1.82
CA SER A 148 14.23 11.15 -1.67
C SER A 148 13.49 10.09 -0.87
N TRP A 149 12.91 9.14 -1.59
CA TRP A 149 12.56 7.85 -1.01
C TRP A 149 13.85 7.07 -0.76
N LEU A 150 14.14 6.76 0.50
CA LEU A 150 15.35 6.04 0.89
C LEU A 150 15.06 4.54 0.96
N PRO A 151 15.88 3.66 0.35
CA PRO A 151 15.67 2.23 0.44
C PRO A 151 15.77 1.75 1.90
N VAL A 152 14.92 0.80 2.26
CA VAL A 152 14.91 0.11 3.55
C VAL A 152 15.23 -1.36 3.30
N GLU A 153 16.45 -1.77 3.65
CA GLU A 153 16.93 -3.15 3.47
C GLU A 153 16.50 -4.07 4.61
N ASP A 154 16.31 -3.52 5.81
CA ASP A 154 15.90 -4.25 7.00
C ASP A 154 14.85 -3.46 7.79
N LEU A 155 13.68 -4.09 8.03
CA LEU A 155 12.60 -3.53 8.85
C LEU A 155 12.84 -3.71 10.35
N GLY A 156 13.89 -4.43 10.76
CA GLY A 156 14.18 -4.75 12.15
C GLY A 156 13.07 -5.60 12.77
N GLU A 157 12.62 -5.23 13.97
CA GLU A 157 11.53 -5.89 14.70
C GLU A 157 10.14 -5.45 14.20
N ALA A 158 9.97 -5.37 12.88
CA ALA A 158 8.71 -5.06 12.24
C ALA A 158 8.42 -5.98 11.06
N ALA A 159 7.13 -6.14 10.78
CA ALA A 159 6.60 -6.81 9.61
C ALA A 159 5.54 -5.94 8.95
N ILE A 160 5.45 -5.99 7.62
CA ILE A 160 4.45 -5.24 6.86
C ILE A 160 3.47 -6.23 6.24
N LEU A 161 2.18 -6.07 6.52
CA LEU A 161 1.10 -6.70 5.78
C LEU A 161 0.62 -5.74 4.69
N VAL A 162 0.59 -6.23 3.46
CA VAL A 162 0.01 -5.55 2.30
C VAL A 162 -1.28 -6.27 1.93
N GLY A 163 -2.41 -5.62 2.14
CA GLY A 163 -3.72 -6.11 1.71
C GLY A 163 -4.37 -5.22 0.66
N SER A 164 -5.40 -5.75 -0.01
CA SER A 164 -6.18 -4.99 -0.99
C SER A 164 -6.97 -3.82 -0.37
N SER A 165 -7.41 -3.97 0.89
CA SER A 165 -8.21 -2.94 1.58
C SER A 165 -7.42 -2.14 2.62
N CYS A 166 -6.42 -2.76 3.24
CA CYS A 166 -5.59 -2.12 4.26
C CYS A 166 -4.15 -2.65 4.17
N SER A 167 -3.20 -1.77 4.47
CA SER A 167 -1.80 -2.12 4.65
C SER A 167 -1.42 -1.75 6.08
N LEU A 168 -0.63 -2.57 6.75
CA LEU A 168 -0.31 -2.41 8.18
C LEU A 168 1.17 -2.71 8.39
N CYS A 169 1.83 -1.92 9.23
CA CYS A 169 3.15 -2.23 9.76
C CYS A 169 2.99 -2.56 11.25
N VAL A 170 3.48 -3.73 11.66
CA VAL A 170 3.30 -4.25 13.03
C VAL A 170 4.64 -4.56 13.66
N SER A 171 4.76 -4.34 14.95
CA SER A 171 5.94 -4.77 15.70
C SER A 171 5.93 -6.28 15.88
N THR A 172 7.09 -6.91 15.69
CA THR A 172 7.31 -8.33 15.94
C THR A 172 8.09 -8.57 17.23
N ARG A 173 8.28 -7.51 18.05
CA ARG A 173 9.00 -7.61 19.32
C ARG A 173 8.30 -8.58 20.26
N GLY A 174 9.06 -9.53 20.80
CA GLY A 174 8.54 -10.57 21.71
C GLY A 174 7.89 -11.77 21.01
N PHE A 175 7.88 -11.81 19.68
CA PHE A 175 7.45 -12.97 18.89
C PHE A 175 8.65 -13.71 18.29
N HIS A 176 8.40 -14.87 17.67
CA HIS A 176 9.42 -15.66 16.98
C HIS A 176 10.20 -14.82 15.96
N ASP A 177 11.54 -14.98 15.97
CA ASP A 177 12.46 -14.26 15.08
C ASP A 177 12.11 -14.41 13.59
N ASP A 178 11.40 -15.48 13.21
CA ASP A 178 11.02 -15.77 11.82
C ASP A 178 10.05 -14.75 11.20
N LEU A 179 9.33 -13.98 12.04
CA LEU A 179 8.34 -12.99 11.60
C LEU A 179 8.95 -11.61 11.34
N ARG A 180 10.15 -11.33 11.88
CA ARG A 180 10.80 -10.02 11.75
C ARG A 180 11.33 -9.81 10.33
N ASN A 181 11.38 -8.55 9.88
CA ASN A 181 11.86 -8.21 8.55
C ASN A 181 11.14 -8.95 7.41
N ARG A 182 9.79 -8.99 7.48
CA ARG A 182 8.94 -9.69 6.51
C ARG A 182 7.86 -8.79 5.91
N LEU A 183 7.56 -9.04 4.64
CA LEU A 183 6.40 -8.57 3.91
C LEU A 183 5.41 -9.72 3.78
N PHE A 184 4.17 -9.53 4.21
CA PHE A 184 3.06 -10.46 4.05
C PHE A 184 2.08 -9.90 3.02
N PHE A 185 1.56 -10.73 2.12
CA PHE A 185 0.61 -10.28 1.11
C PHE A 185 -0.76 -10.94 1.29
N ALA A 186 -1.77 -10.15 1.61
CA ALA A 186 -3.17 -10.57 1.66
C ALA A 186 -3.84 -10.32 0.29
N TRP A 187 -3.41 -11.10 -0.71
CA TRP A 187 -4.02 -11.17 -2.04
C TRP A 187 -4.56 -12.58 -2.24
N PRO A 188 -5.75 -12.79 -2.83
CA PRO A 188 -6.17 -14.13 -3.19
C PRO A 188 -5.17 -14.75 -4.17
N SER A 189 -4.63 -15.91 -3.81
CA SER A 189 -3.94 -16.79 -4.75
C SER A 189 -4.99 -17.48 -5.63
N TYR A 190 -5.14 -17.02 -6.87
CA TYR A 190 -5.74 -17.87 -7.90
C TYR A 190 -4.65 -18.83 -8.39
N GLU A 191 -4.41 -19.91 -7.66
CA GLU A 191 -3.82 -21.08 -8.28
C GLU A 191 -4.91 -21.88 -8.99
N SER A 192 -4.56 -22.30 -10.20
CA SER A 192 -5.38 -22.90 -11.24
C SER A 192 -6.48 -23.88 -10.77
N GLY A 193 -7.68 -23.67 -11.29
CA GLY A 193 -8.54 -24.76 -11.78
C GLY A 193 -9.14 -25.70 -10.74
N LYS A 194 -10.09 -25.21 -9.94
CA LYS A 194 -11.33 -25.92 -9.56
C LYS A 194 -12.22 -24.94 -8.80
N TYR A 195 -13.53 -25.06 -9.02
CA TYR A 195 -14.58 -24.22 -8.42
C TYR A 195 -14.37 -24.07 -6.90
N TYR A 196 -14.28 -22.82 -6.43
CA TYR A 196 -14.14 -22.47 -5.01
C TYR A 196 -15.46 -22.72 -4.27
N CYS A 197 -15.55 -23.82 -3.51
CA CYS A 197 -16.62 -24.06 -2.53
C CYS A 197 -16.11 -24.67 -1.20
N PHE A 198 -14.81 -24.71 -0.92
CA PHE A 198 -14.28 -25.25 0.34
C PHE A 198 -13.31 -24.25 0.99
N HIS A 199 -13.54 -23.96 2.28
CA HIS A 199 -12.56 -23.33 3.15
C HIS A 199 -11.38 -24.29 3.30
N PRO A 200 -10.14 -23.92 2.94
CA PRO A 200 -8.98 -24.76 3.19
C PRO A 200 -8.71 -24.84 4.70
N ASP A 201 -8.25 -26.02 5.14
CA ASP A 201 -7.89 -26.29 6.54
C ASP A 201 -6.66 -25.49 7.00
N GLU A 202 -5.82 -25.00 6.07
CA GLU A 202 -4.69 -24.12 6.33
C GLU A 202 -4.62 -22.96 5.32
N TYR A 203 -4.51 -21.72 5.80
CA TYR A 203 -4.13 -20.55 5.00
C TYR A 203 -2.70 -20.13 5.34
N ARG A 204 -1.80 -20.12 4.35
CA ARG A 204 -0.47 -19.48 4.49
C ARG A 204 -0.40 -18.25 3.61
N LEU A 205 -0.13 -17.10 4.21
CA LEU A 205 0.09 -15.86 3.46
C LEU A 205 1.45 -15.92 2.76
N PRO A 206 1.55 -15.51 1.48
CA PRO A 206 2.85 -15.31 0.84
C PRO A 206 3.71 -14.33 1.64
N THR A 207 4.99 -14.68 1.87
CA THR A 207 5.96 -13.87 2.60
C THR A 207 7.20 -13.55 1.79
N ALA A 208 7.71 -12.32 1.87
CA ALA A 208 9.00 -11.90 1.30
C ALA A 208 9.84 -11.18 2.35
N THR A 209 11.13 -11.04 2.09
CA THR A 209 12.01 -10.11 2.81
C THR A 209 12.33 -8.93 1.90
N PRO A 210 12.44 -7.69 2.40
CA PRO A 210 12.89 -6.56 1.60
C PRO A 210 14.19 -6.88 0.86
N GLY A 211 14.28 -6.49 -0.42
CA GLY A 211 15.45 -6.79 -1.24
C GLY A 211 15.51 -8.23 -1.77
N CYS A 212 14.70 -9.17 -1.28
CA CYS A 212 14.58 -10.51 -1.87
C CYS A 212 13.89 -10.47 -3.24
N THR A 213 14.43 -11.27 -4.16
CA THR A 213 14.12 -11.23 -5.58
C THR A 213 12.90 -12.08 -5.97
N TYR A 214 12.37 -12.92 -5.07
CA TYR A 214 11.45 -13.99 -5.46
C TYR A 214 10.23 -14.16 -4.54
N LEU A 215 9.05 -13.87 -5.08
CA LEU A 215 7.76 -14.41 -4.65
C LEU A 215 6.89 -14.66 -5.89
N ILE A 216 6.34 -15.86 -6.02
CA ILE A 216 5.31 -16.16 -7.03
C ILE A 216 3.97 -15.80 -6.38
N VAL A 217 3.39 -14.65 -6.75
CA VAL A 217 2.04 -14.27 -6.31
C VAL A 217 1.11 -14.31 -7.54
N PRO A 218 0.16 -15.26 -7.60
CA PRO A 218 -0.82 -15.31 -8.68
C PRO A 218 -1.68 -14.03 -8.75
N HIS A 219 -2.09 -13.68 -9.96
CA HIS A 219 -2.72 -12.40 -10.29
C HIS A 219 -4.25 -12.38 -10.02
N TYR A 220 -4.73 -11.21 -9.57
CA TYR A 220 -6.12 -10.70 -9.54
C TYR A 220 -7.14 -11.34 -8.57
N GLY A 221 -7.83 -10.45 -7.84
CA GLY A 221 -9.00 -10.75 -7.00
C GLY A 221 -8.98 -9.90 -5.73
N GLY A 222 -10.10 -9.33 -5.32
CA GLY A 222 -10.22 -8.57 -4.08
C GLY A 222 -10.68 -9.44 -2.92
N SER A 223 -10.20 -9.15 -1.71
CA SER A 223 -10.88 -9.58 -0.48
C SER A 223 -10.84 -8.44 0.55
N TRP A 224 -11.89 -8.36 1.35
CA TRP A 224 -12.10 -7.31 2.34
C TRP A 224 -11.53 -7.80 3.68
N PHE A 225 -10.43 -7.21 4.14
CA PHE A 225 -10.12 -7.23 5.57
C PHE A 225 -10.62 -5.91 6.15
N ALA A 226 -11.73 -5.98 6.88
CA ALA A 226 -12.06 -4.91 7.81
C ALA A 226 -11.02 -4.99 8.95
N PRO A 227 -10.37 -3.90 9.35
CA PRO A 227 -9.60 -3.90 10.58
C PRO A 227 -10.60 -4.09 11.73
N TYR A 228 -10.73 -5.34 12.20
CA TYR A 228 -11.30 -5.62 13.50
C TYR A 228 -10.24 -5.22 14.52
N VAL A 229 -10.42 -4.05 15.14
CA VAL A 229 -9.69 -3.70 16.37
C VAL A 229 -10.31 -4.56 17.46
N ALA A 230 -9.74 -5.74 17.71
CA ALA A 230 -10.05 -6.50 18.90
C ALA A 230 -9.56 -5.70 20.11
N PRO A 231 -10.41 -5.37 21.09
CA PRO A 231 -9.91 -5.01 22.40
C PRO A 231 -9.30 -6.28 23.01
N GLU A 232 -7.99 -6.22 23.24
CA GLU A 232 -7.25 -7.00 24.24
C GLU A 232 -7.45 -8.53 24.18
N PHE A 233 -6.55 -9.22 23.45
CA PHE A 233 -6.32 -10.64 23.68
C PHE A 233 -5.20 -10.82 24.70
N HIS A 234 -5.60 -11.05 25.96
CA HIS A 234 -4.75 -11.64 26.97
C HIS A 234 -4.63 -13.14 26.71
N TRP A 235 -3.41 -13.66 26.62
CA TRP A 235 -3.16 -15.08 26.79
C TRP A 235 -2.86 -15.35 28.27
N TYR A 236 -3.66 -16.24 28.85
CA TYR A 236 -3.31 -16.98 30.07
C TYR A 236 -2.33 -18.10 29.73
#